data_AF-A0A925SLI3-F1
#
_entry.id   AF-A0A925SLI3-F1
#
_cell.length_a   1.000
_cell.length_b   1.000
_cell.length_c   1.000
_cell.angle_alpha   90.00
_cell.angle_beta   90.00
_cell.angle_gamma   90.00
#
_symmetry.space_group_name_H-M   'P 1'
#
loop_
_entity.id
_entity.type
_entity.pdbx_description
1 polymer ?
#
loop_
_entity_poly.entity_id
_entity_poly.type
_entity_poly.pdbx_seq_one_letter_code
_entity_poly.pdbx_strand_id
1 'polypeptide(L)'
;MSLPRPPRIGIGGPVGSGKTMLCLKLCQRLRERYSLAVVTNDIYCSEDAEFLIRQSALPAERIRGVETGGCPHTAIRDDTTMNEQACQALEKAFPDLQLVLVESGGDNLTATFSPELVDSFIYVIDVAEGEKIPR
;
A
#
# COMPACT_ATOMS: atom_id res chain seq x y z
N MET A 1 -0.16 -28.59 -4.43
CA MET A 1 -0.97 -27.48 -3.90
C MET A 1 -0.09 -26.25 -3.95
N SER A 2 -0.48 -25.20 -4.68
CA SER A 2 0.27 -23.93 -4.62
C SER A 2 0.16 -23.40 -3.19
N LEU A 3 1.27 -22.95 -2.62
CA LEU A 3 1.21 -22.18 -1.39
C LEU A 3 0.26 -20.99 -1.64
N PRO A 4 -0.68 -20.70 -0.73
CA PRO A 4 -1.52 -19.52 -0.87
C PRO A 4 -0.63 -18.29 -0.99
N ARG A 5 -0.95 -17.39 -1.94
CA ARG A 5 -0.21 -16.13 -2.10
C ARG A 5 -0.17 -15.38 -0.76
N PRO A 6 0.87 -14.57 -0.50
CA PRO A 6 0.93 -13.78 0.72
C PRO A 6 -0.32 -12.90 0.87
N PRO A 7 -0.84 -12.72 2.11
CA PRO A 7 -1.90 -11.76 2.37
C PRO A 7 -1.46 -10.36 1.94
N ARG A 8 -2.38 -9.64 1.31
CA ARG A 8 -2.22 -8.26 0.86
C ARG A 8 -3.12 -7.38 1.69
N ILE A 9 -2.55 -6.36 2.33
CA ILE A 9 -3.29 -5.43 3.21
C ILE A 9 -3.23 -4.03 2.61
N GLY A 10 -4.40 -3.49 2.27
CA GLY A 10 -4.55 -2.12 1.78
C GLY A 10 -4.39 -1.09 2.90
N ILE A 11 -3.78 0.06 2.60
CA ILE A 11 -3.74 1.25 3.45
C ILE A 11 -4.33 2.39 2.63
N GLY A 12 -5.58 2.74 2.93
CA GLY A 12 -6.34 3.78 2.24
C GLY A 12 -6.65 4.96 3.14
N GLY A 13 -7.13 6.06 2.55
CA GLY A 13 -7.49 7.27 3.27
C GLY A 13 -7.19 8.56 2.51
N PRO A 14 -7.62 9.71 3.06
CA PRO A 14 -7.36 11.03 2.48
C PRO A 14 -5.89 11.37 2.26
N VAL A 15 -5.66 12.34 1.38
CA VAL A 15 -4.34 12.98 1.24
C VAL A 15 -4.00 13.65 2.57
N GLY A 16 -2.81 13.36 3.11
CA GLY A 16 -2.36 13.93 4.38
C GLY A 16 -2.81 13.20 5.65
N SER A 17 -3.64 12.15 5.56
CA SER A 17 -4.15 11.44 6.76
C SER A 17 -3.12 10.57 7.50
N GLY A 18 -1.91 10.45 6.95
CA GLY A 18 -0.80 9.72 7.59
C GLY A 18 -0.61 8.27 7.13
N LYS A 19 -1.18 7.88 5.98
CA LYS A 19 -1.02 6.54 5.36
C LYS A 19 0.45 6.10 5.26
N THR A 20 1.31 6.89 4.64
CA THR A 20 2.73 6.60 4.46
C THR A 20 3.45 6.45 5.80
N MET A 21 3.07 7.26 6.80
CA MET A 21 3.62 7.17 8.15
C MET A 21 3.18 5.88 8.87
N LEU A 22 1.91 5.48 8.73
CA LEU A 22 1.44 4.19 9.22
C LEU A 22 2.19 3.04 8.53
N CYS A 23 2.32 3.08 7.21
CA CYS A 23 3.07 2.09 6.42
C CYS A 23 4.52 1.96 6.91
N LEU A 24 5.21 3.08 7.11
CA LEU A 24 6.56 3.13 7.68
C LEU A 24 6.63 2.45 9.05
N LYS A 25 5.71 2.79 9.97
CA LYS A 25 5.71 2.25 11.33
C LYS A 25 5.37 0.77 11.35
N LEU A 26 4.46 0.30 10.52
CA LEU A 26 4.17 -1.12 10.35
C LEU A 26 5.41 -1.87 9.83
N CYS A 27 6.08 -1.35 8.81
CA CYS A 27 7.32 -1.94 8.31
C CYS A 27 8.38 -2.08 9.40
N GLN A 28 8.68 -0.99 10.10
CA GLN A 28 9.69 -0.98 11.17
C GLN A 28 9.37 -1.95 12.31
N ARG A 29 8.08 -2.17 12.62
CA ARG A 29 7.66 -3.06 13.71
C ARG A 29 7.55 -4.52 13.31
N LEU A 30 7.28 -4.80 12.03
CA LEU A 30 6.99 -6.16 11.56
C LEU A 30 8.16 -6.83 10.85
N ARG A 31 9.11 -6.06 10.30
CA ARG A 31 10.22 -6.59 9.47
C ARG A 31 11.17 -7.57 10.14
N GLU A 32 11.22 -7.60 11.47
CA GLU A 32 12.03 -8.57 12.23
C GLU A 32 11.29 -9.90 12.43
N ARG A 33 9.97 -9.93 12.21
CA ARG A 33 9.09 -11.08 12.47
C ARG A 33 8.50 -11.69 11.21
N TYR A 34 8.30 -10.86 10.18
CA TYR A 34 7.69 -11.26 8.93
C TYR A 34 8.53 -10.79 7.75
N SER A 35 8.63 -11.62 6.71
CA SER A 35 9.11 -11.18 5.41
C SER A 35 8.00 -10.36 4.74
N LEU A 36 8.22 -9.07 4.52
CA LEU A 36 7.22 -8.18 3.93
C LEU A 36 7.77 -7.35 2.77
N ALA A 37 6.85 -6.79 1.99
CA ALA A 37 7.10 -5.87 0.90
C ALA A 37 6.00 -4.78 0.87
N VAL A 38 6.27 -3.69 0.17
CA VAL A 38 5.35 -2.55 0.04
C VAL A 38 5.17 -2.20 -1.43
N VAL A 39 3.92 -1.97 -1.82
CA VAL A 39 3.53 -1.26 -3.04
C VAL A 39 2.93 0.07 -2.62
N THR A 40 3.46 1.18 -3.12
CA THR A 40 2.88 2.52 -2.93
C THR A 40 2.32 3.01 -4.24
N ASN A 41 1.17 3.67 -4.20
CA ASN A 41 0.60 4.35 -5.34
C ASN A 41 0.86 5.84 -5.26
N ASP A 42 1.26 6.43 -6.39
CA ASP A 42 1.42 7.87 -6.55
C ASP A 42 0.90 8.25 -7.94
N ILE A 43 0.40 9.47 -8.12
CA ILE A 43 -0.27 9.87 -9.38
C ILE A 43 0.76 10.07 -10.51
N TYR A 44 1.83 10.82 -10.24
CA TYR A 44 2.85 11.22 -11.23
C TYR A 44 4.28 11.13 -10.71
N CYS A 45 4.48 10.61 -9.50
CA CYS A 45 5.77 10.57 -8.84
C CYS A 45 5.97 9.21 -8.17
N SER A 46 7.07 9.08 -7.45
CA SER A 46 7.39 7.91 -6.62
C SER A 46 7.85 8.36 -5.23
N GLU A 47 7.31 9.49 -4.77
CA GLU A 47 7.75 10.17 -3.55
C GLU A 47 7.53 9.30 -2.31
N ASP A 48 6.42 8.56 -2.23
CA ASP A 48 6.12 7.70 -1.09
C ASP A 48 7.08 6.50 -1.04
N ALA A 49 7.37 5.88 -2.19
CA ALA A 49 8.34 4.80 -2.29
C ALA A 49 9.76 5.29 -1.90
N GLU A 50 10.19 6.41 -2.46
CA GLU A 50 11.48 7.03 -2.15
C GLU A 50 11.59 7.46 -0.69
N PHE A 51 10.50 7.97 -0.11
CA PHE A 51 10.42 8.30 1.30
C PHE A 51 10.63 7.06 2.17
N LEU A 52 9.91 5.97 1.90
CA LEU A 52 10.06 4.71 2.66
C LEU A 52 11.47 4.13 2.56
N ILE A 53 12.09 4.20 1.37
CA ILE A 53 13.49 3.79 1.15
C ILE A 53 14.44 4.66 1.98
N ARG A 54 14.32 5.99 1.91
CA ARG A 54 15.15 6.93 2.69
C ARG A 54 15.01 6.73 4.19
N GLN A 55 13.80 6.41 4.67
CA GLN A 55 13.53 6.10 6.07
C GLN A 55 13.95 4.68 6.47
N SER A 56 14.57 3.92 5.55
CA SER A 56 14.98 2.54 5.75
C SER A 56 13.84 1.69 6.28
N ALA A 57 12.63 1.84 5.71
CA ALA A 57 11.47 1.04 6.11
C ALA A 57 11.75 -0.46 5.90
N LEU A 58 12.22 -0.79 4.69
CA LEU A 58 12.66 -2.10 4.22
C LEU A 58 13.85 -1.91 3.26
N PRO A 59 14.57 -2.99 2.88
CA PRO A 59 15.46 -2.96 1.73
C PRO A 59 14.75 -2.44 0.47
N ALA A 60 15.43 -1.64 -0.35
CA ALA A 60 14.81 -0.92 -1.47
C ALA A 60 14.16 -1.87 -2.49
N GLU A 61 14.75 -3.04 -2.70
CA GLU A 61 14.22 -4.08 -3.58
C GLU A 61 12.85 -4.62 -3.15
N ARG A 62 12.41 -4.37 -1.91
CA ARG A 62 11.10 -4.76 -1.35
C ARG A 62 10.06 -3.65 -1.39
N ILE A 63 10.40 -2.48 -1.93
CA ILE A 63 9.49 -1.34 -2.08
C ILE A 63 9.28 -1.09 -3.57
N ARG A 64 8.02 -0.94 -4.00
CA ARG A 64 7.65 -0.62 -5.38
C ARG A 64 6.70 0.56 -5.41
N GLY A 65 7.10 1.62 -6.11
CA GLY A 65 6.17 2.68 -6.51
C GLY A 65 5.43 2.28 -7.78
N VAL A 66 4.12 2.52 -7.80
CA VAL A 66 3.25 2.33 -8.96
C VAL A 66 2.61 3.66 -9.30
N GLU A 67 2.96 4.20 -10.45
CA GLU A 67 2.37 5.41 -11.00
C GLU A 67 0.96 5.10 -11.53
N THR A 68 -0.06 5.63 -10.88
CA THR A 68 -1.47 5.32 -11.18
C THR A 68 -2.09 6.19 -12.27
N GLY A 69 -1.42 7.29 -12.63
CA GLY A 69 -2.06 8.37 -13.37
C GLY A 69 -3.15 9.07 -12.53
N GLY A 70 -4.02 9.83 -13.21
CA GLY A 70 -4.88 10.87 -12.60
C GLY A 70 -5.97 10.45 -11.62
N CYS A 71 -6.28 9.15 -11.47
CA CYS A 71 -7.43 8.68 -10.69
C CYS A 71 -7.02 7.58 -9.68
N PRO A 72 -6.62 7.93 -8.44
CA PRO A 72 -6.15 6.97 -7.43
C PRO A 72 -7.12 5.81 -7.15
N HIS A 73 -8.43 6.08 -6.99
CA HIS A 73 -9.45 5.03 -6.81
C HIS A 73 -9.45 3.97 -7.90
N THR A 74 -9.20 4.34 -9.16
CA THR A 74 -9.20 3.40 -10.28
C THR A 74 -8.13 2.35 -10.07
N ALA A 75 -6.91 2.75 -9.72
CA ALA A 75 -5.78 1.84 -9.54
C ALA A 75 -5.94 0.82 -8.38
N ILE A 76 -6.81 1.12 -7.42
CA ILE A 76 -7.05 0.23 -6.27
C ILE A 76 -8.41 -0.48 -6.31
N ARG A 77 -9.31 -0.09 -7.23
CA ARG A 77 -10.69 -0.60 -7.27
C ARG A 77 -11.14 -1.05 -8.66
N ASP A 78 -11.07 -0.15 -9.64
CA ASP A 78 -11.74 -0.36 -10.93
C ASP A 78 -10.81 -1.00 -11.99
N ASP A 79 -9.52 -0.71 -11.93
CA ASP A 79 -8.46 -1.36 -12.70
C ASP A 79 -7.22 -1.56 -11.82
N THR A 80 -7.09 -2.75 -11.25
CA THR A 80 -6.03 -3.13 -10.31
C THR A 80 -4.79 -3.70 -10.99
N THR A 81 -4.77 -3.73 -12.33
CA THR A 81 -3.78 -4.48 -13.13
C THR A 81 -2.34 -4.13 -12.76
N MET A 82 -2.01 -2.83 -12.65
CA MET A 82 -0.65 -2.38 -12.34
C MET A 82 -0.22 -2.78 -10.92
N ASN A 83 -1.12 -2.65 -9.94
CA ASN A 83 -0.86 -3.03 -8.57
C ASN A 83 -0.71 -4.55 -8.41
N GLU A 84 -1.54 -5.33 -9.11
CA GLU A 84 -1.42 -6.79 -9.11
C GLU A 84 -0.11 -7.26 -9.74
N GLN A 85 0.30 -6.66 -10.85
CA GLN A 85 1.59 -6.95 -11.48
C GLN A 85 2.75 -6.63 -10.53
N ALA A 86 2.70 -5.49 -9.82
CA ALA A 86 3.72 -5.13 -8.83
C ALA A 86 3.77 -6.13 -7.66
N CYS A 87 2.61 -6.54 -7.14
CA CYS A 87 2.51 -7.55 -6.08
C CYS A 87 3.07 -8.91 -6.55
N GLN A 88 2.66 -9.38 -7.73
CA GLN A 88 3.14 -10.65 -8.30
C GLN A 88 4.65 -10.63 -8.56
N ALA A 89 5.21 -9.50 -9.00
CA ALA A 89 6.64 -9.35 -9.19
C ALA A 89 7.41 -9.48 -7.85
N LEU A 90 6.89 -8.89 -6.77
CA LEU A 90 7.46 -9.03 -5.42
C LEU A 90 7.33 -10.47 -4.90
N GLU A 91 6.16 -11.10 -5.05
CA GLU A 91 5.91 -12.49 -4.66
C GLU A 91 6.87 -13.46 -5.38
N LYS A 92 7.17 -13.20 -6.66
CA LYS A 92 8.10 -14.02 -7.45
C LYS A 92 9.56 -13.75 -7.09
N ALA A 93 9.91 -12.52 -6.73
CA ALA A 93 11.27 -12.13 -6.35
C ALA A 93 11.64 -12.60 -4.94
N PHE A 94 10.67 -12.71 -4.04
CA PHE A 94 10.85 -13.09 -2.64
C PHE A 94 9.98 -14.30 -2.29
N PRO A 95 10.44 -15.54 -2.52
CA PRO A 95 9.67 -16.75 -2.24
C PRO A 95 9.30 -16.95 -0.76
N ASP A 96 10.00 -16.26 0.15
CA ASP A 96 9.76 -16.24 1.58
C ASP A 96 8.74 -15.17 2.02
N LEU A 97 8.21 -14.36 1.10
CA LEU A 97 7.31 -13.24 1.39
C LEU A 97 6.05 -13.71 2.11
N GLN A 98 5.69 -13.03 3.20
CA GLN A 98 4.58 -13.37 4.09
C GLN A 98 3.51 -12.28 4.15
N LEU A 99 3.79 -11.06 3.69
CA LEU A 99 2.86 -9.94 3.73
C LEU A 99 3.22 -8.90 2.66
N VAL A 100 2.21 -8.36 1.98
CA VAL A 100 2.36 -7.17 1.13
C VAL A 100 1.46 -6.06 1.66
N LEU A 101 2.03 -4.89 1.90
CA LEU A 101 1.25 -3.67 2.16
C LEU A 101 1.03 -2.93 0.84
N VAL A 102 -0.20 -2.48 0.59
CA VAL A 102 -0.56 -1.71 -0.60
C VAL A 102 -1.10 -0.36 -0.16
N GLU A 103 -0.30 0.70 -0.27
CA GLU A 103 -0.73 2.06 0.03
C GLU A 103 -1.38 2.71 -1.19
N SER A 104 -2.55 3.33 -1.02
CA SER A 104 -3.18 4.16 -2.06
C SER A 104 -2.59 5.57 -2.11
N GLY A 105 -2.61 6.22 -3.28
CA GLY A 105 -2.04 7.57 -3.50
C GLY A 105 -2.84 8.74 -2.92
N GLY A 106 -3.62 8.49 -1.88
CA GLY A 106 -4.53 9.46 -1.27
C GLY A 106 -5.79 9.66 -2.10
N ASP A 107 -6.94 9.56 -1.45
CA ASP A 107 -8.22 9.58 -2.14
C ASP A 107 -9.32 10.07 -1.19
N ASN A 108 -10.51 10.37 -1.69
CA ASN A 108 -11.61 10.84 -0.86
C ASN A 108 -12.17 9.73 0.07
N LEU A 109 -13.16 10.10 0.87
CA LEU A 109 -13.82 9.25 1.87
C LEU A 109 -14.49 7.98 1.33
N THR A 110 -14.67 7.88 0.01
CA THR A 110 -15.31 6.73 -0.65
C THR A 110 -14.30 5.71 -1.19
N ALA A 111 -13.01 5.92 -0.94
CA ALA A 111 -11.98 5.02 -1.43
C ALA A 111 -12.06 3.65 -0.75
N THR A 112 -12.33 2.64 -1.56
CA THR A 112 -12.41 1.23 -1.16
C THR A 112 -11.50 0.42 -2.07
N PHE A 113 -10.83 -0.58 -1.52
CA PHE A 113 -10.02 -1.50 -2.32
C PHE A 113 -10.88 -2.59 -2.96
N SER A 114 -10.50 -3.01 -4.17
CA SER A 114 -11.03 -4.23 -4.78
C SER A 114 -10.62 -5.46 -3.95
N PRO A 115 -11.53 -6.42 -3.71
CA PRO A 115 -11.20 -7.69 -3.08
C PRO A 115 -10.29 -8.58 -3.94
N GLU A 116 -10.13 -8.26 -5.22
CA GLU A 116 -9.15 -8.95 -6.10
C GLU A 116 -7.71 -8.47 -5.80
N LEU A 117 -7.56 -7.21 -5.37
CA LEU A 117 -6.26 -6.63 -5.08
C LEU A 117 -5.79 -6.92 -3.65
N VAL A 118 -6.64 -6.70 -2.64
CA VAL A 118 -6.28 -6.86 -1.21
C VAL A 118 -7.26 -7.78 -0.48
N ASP A 119 -6.76 -8.49 0.52
CA ASP A 119 -7.55 -9.40 1.35
C ASP A 119 -8.26 -8.66 2.50
N SER A 120 -7.72 -7.51 2.92
CA SER A 120 -8.29 -6.60 3.91
C SER A 120 -7.65 -5.23 3.77
N PHE A 121 -8.26 -4.18 4.32
CA PHE A 121 -7.67 -2.84 4.31
C PHE A 121 -7.89 -2.08 5.61
N ILE A 122 -6.95 -1.18 5.89
CA ILE A 122 -7.02 -0.19 6.96
C ILE A 122 -7.35 1.14 6.31
N TYR A 123 -8.39 1.81 6.82
CA TYR A 123 -8.75 3.15 6.39
C TYR A 123 -8.26 4.17 7.42
N VAL A 124 -7.43 5.12 6.97
CA VAL A 124 -6.76 6.10 7.81
C VAL A 124 -7.41 7.46 7.63
N ILE A 125 -7.93 8.01 8.73
CA ILE A 125 -8.45 9.38 8.85
C ILE A 125 -7.65 10.13 9.92
N ASP A 126 -7.64 11.44 9.84
CA ASP A 126 -6.95 12.30 10.81
C ASP A 126 -7.93 13.22 11.57
N VAL A 127 -7.62 13.52 12.83
CA VAL A 127 -8.47 14.37 13.68
C VAL A 127 -8.58 15.79 13.13
N ALA A 128 -7.53 16.31 12.47
CA ALA A 128 -7.54 17.64 11.87
C ALA A 128 -8.44 17.73 10.62
N GLU A 129 -8.87 16.61 10.05
CA GLU A 129 -9.87 16.59 8.97
C GLU A 129 -11.27 16.98 9.48
N GLY A 130 -11.47 16.99 10.81
CA GLY A 130 -12.62 17.57 11.48
C GLY A 130 -13.61 16.53 12.03
N GLU A 131 -14.43 16.98 12.99
CA GLU A 131 -15.34 16.12 13.76
C GLU A 131 -16.38 15.39 12.87
N LYS A 132 -16.74 15.98 11.73
CA LYS A 132 -17.82 15.51 10.84
C LYS A 132 -17.34 14.58 9.72
N ILE A 133 -16.12 14.04 9.80
CA ILE A 133 -15.70 12.93 8.93
C ILE A 133 -16.69 11.77 9.14
N PRO A 134 -17.36 11.28 8.06
CA PRO A 134 -18.24 10.13 8.14
C PRO A 134 -17.50 8.92 8.72
N ARG A 135 -18.10 8.25 9.71
CA ARG A 135 -17.56 7.07 10.40
C ARG A 135 -18.37 5.84 10.07
#